data_AF-A0A956FEX7-F1
#
_entry.id   AF-A0A956FEX7-F1
#
_cell.length_a   1.000
_cell.length_b   1.000
_cell.length_c   1.000
_cell.angle_alpha   90.00
_cell.angle_beta   90.00
_cell.angle_gamma   90.00
#
_symmetry.space_group_name_H-M   'P 1'
#
loop_
_entity.id
_entity.type
_entity.pdbx_description
1 polymer ?
#
loop_
_entity_poly.entity_id
_entity_poly.type
_entity_poly.pdbx_seq_one_letter_code
_entity_poly.pdbx_strand_id
1 'polypeptide(L)'
;MLDVLLLRFDAPMMSFGTTAVDSLGRTGAFPGRSLLTGLLGNALGYDHRDQDALMALQARLRHAVRRDHGGEQREDYQTVDLSHPSLLDDVAWTTRGKLDPRGTGTANTGTHIRHRFYVVDSVFTVALTLRPPDEAPGLDELEAALARPARPLFLGRKCCLPAAPILLGRAQAPSLRAAAIDAEVPRHRSA
;
A
#
# COMPACT_ATOMS: atom_id res chain seq x y z
N MET A 1 22.88 -4.58 -17.78
CA MET A 1 22.09 -5.14 -16.66
C MET A 1 21.01 -4.14 -16.29
N LEU A 2 19.92 -4.60 -15.69
CA LEU A 2 18.83 -3.75 -15.22
C LEU A 2 19.13 -3.32 -13.78
N ASP A 3 18.94 -2.03 -13.52
CA ASP A 3 18.97 -1.48 -12.18
C ASP A 3 17.60 -1.67 -11.49
N VAL A 4 17.63 -2.24 -10.29
CA VAL A 4 16.44 -2.73 -9.57
C VAL A 4 16.47 -2.25 -8.13
N LEU A 5 15.31 -1.83 -7.64
CA LEU A 5 15.05 -1.57 -6.24
C LEU A 5 14.32 -2.78 -5.63
N LEU A 6 14.83 -3.29 -4.51
CA LEU A 6 14.28 -4.44 -3.80
C LEU A 6 13.55 -3.96 -2.53
N LEU A 7 12.32 -4.44 -2.35
CA LEU A 7 11.49 -4.16 -1.19
C LEU A 7 11.06 -5.46 -0.47
N ARG A 8 10.91 -5.39 0.85
CA ARG A 8 10.30 -6.42 1.71
C ARG A 8 8.91 -5.98 2.13
N PHE A 9 7.92 -6.81 1.85
CA PHE A 9 6.55 -6.64 2.33
C PHE A 9 6.32 -7.69 3.41
N ASP A 10 6.37 -7.22 4.66
CA ASP A 10 6.24 -8.02 5.86
C ASP A 10 5.44 -7.23 6.89
N ALA A 11 4.31 -7.78 7.30
CA ALA A 11 3.41 -7.23 8.30
C ALA A 11 2.51 -8.37 8.84
N PRO A 12 1.98 -8.25 10.07
CA PRO A 12 1.03 -9.23 10.60
C PRO A 12 -0.18 -9.47 9.68
N MET A 13 -0.63 -8.39 9.03
CA MET A 13 -1.66 -8.42 7.99
C MET A 13 -1.37 -7.37 6.92
N MET A 14 -1.68 -7.70 5.67
CA MET A 14 -1.57 -6.83 4.50
C MET A 14 -2.85 -6.86 3.68
N SER A 15 -3.06 -5.87 2.80
CA SER A 15 -4.17 -5.91 1.86
C SER A 15 -3.78 -5.42 0.47
N PHE A 16 -4.01 -6.26 -0.52
CA PHE A 16 -3.72 -5.99 -1.92
C PHE A 16 -5.05 -5.80 -2.65
N GLY A 17 -5.72 -4.68 -2.36
CA GLY A 17 -7.09 -4.42 -2.81
C GLY A 17 -7.33 -4.75 -4.29
N THR A 18 -8.40 -5.49 -4.55
CA THR A 18 -8.88 -5.80 -5.90
C THR A 18 -10.23 -5.11 -6.15
N THR A 19 -11.03 -5.61 -7.09
CA THR A 19 -12.39 -5.12 -7.32
C THR A 19 -13.20 -5.16 -6.03
N ALA A 20 -13.69 -3.99 -5.62
CA ALA A 20 -14.63 -3.86 -4.52
C ALA A 20 -16.05 -3.76 -5.08
N VAL A 21 -16.95 -4.61 -4.59
CA VAL A 21 -18.37 -4.61 -4.93
C VAL A 21 -19.13 -4.54 -3.61
N ASP A 22 -20.07 -3.61 -3.49
CA ASP A 22 -20.85 -3.35 -2.29
C ASP A 22 -19.98 -3.19 -1.02
N SER A 23 -20.23 -4.01 0.00
CA SER A 23 -19.49 -4.02 1.27
C SER A 23 -18.24 -4.89 1.25
N LEU A 24 -17.95 -5.58 0.14
CA LEU A 24 -16.87 -6.57 0.03
C LEU A 24 -15.58 -5.93 -0.47
N GLY A 25 -14.63 -5.71 0.44
CA GLY A 25 -13.26 -5.28 0.14
C GLY A 25 -12.30 -6.46 -0.01
N ARG A 26 -12.35 -7.14 -1.15
CA ARG A 26 -11.48 -8.30 -1.46
C ARG A 26 -9.99 -7.92 -1.55
N THR A 27 -9.14 -8.91 -1.36
CA THR A 27 -7.68 -8.81 -1.51
C THR A 27 -7.17 -9.81 -2.54
N GLY A 28 -6.20 -9.38 -3.34
CA GLY A 28 -5.47 -10.24 -4.27
C GLY A 28 -4.42 -11.08 -3.55
N ALA A 29 -3.86 -12.04 -4.28
CA ALA A 29 -2.77 -12.89 -3.78
C ALA A 29 -1.40 -12.18 -3.74
N PHE A 30 -1.23 -11.13 -4.55
CA PHE A 30 0.03 -10.39 -4.69
C PHE A 30 -0.25 -8.88 -4.74
N PRO A 31 0.69 -8.04 -4.26
CA PRO A 31 0.57 -6.58 -4.35
C PRO A 31 0.50 -6.14 -5.81
N GLY A 32 -0.53 -5.36 -6.13
CA GLY A 32 -0.74 -4.82 -7.47
C GLY A 32 0.03 -3.51 -7.72
N ARG A 33 0.08 -3.11 -8.98
CA ARG A 33 0.76 -1.88 -9.43
C ARG A 33 0.21 -0.61 -8.77
N SER A 34 -1.10 -0.54 -8.53
CA SER A 34 -1.74 0.61 -7.89
C SER A 34 -1.31 0.76 -6.43
N LEU A 35 -1.19 -0.34 -5.68
CA LEU A 35 -0.68 -0.33 -4.31
C LEU A 35 0.76 0.16 -4.28
N LEU A 36 1.62 -0.37 -5.15
CA LEU A 36 3.02 0.06 -5.23
C LEU A 36 3.12 1.55 -5.57
N THR A 37 2.32 2.03 -6.53
CA THR A 37 2.27 3.45 -6.88
C THR A 37 1.85 4.31 -5.68
N GLY A 38 0.80 3.91 -4.96
CA GLY A 38 0.33 4.64 -3.78
C GLY A 38 1.35 4.66 -2.64
N LEU A 39 2.02 3.52 -2.41
CA LEU A 39 3.10 3.40 -1.42
C LEU A 39 4.28 4.33 -1.76
N LEU A 40 4.76 4.27 -2.99
CA LEU A 40 5.89 5.07 -3.47
C LEU A 40 5.54 6.56 -3.53
N GLY A 41 4.35 6.92 -4.04
CA GLY A 41 3.85 8.29 -4.03
C GLY A 41 3.70 8.84 -2.61
N ASN A 42 3.23 8.00 -1.66
CA ASN A 42 3.16 8.40 -0.26
C ASN A 42 4.55 8.69 0.34
N ALA A 43 5.55 7.84 0.03
CA ALA A 43 6.94 8.03 0.43
C ALA A 43 7.54 9.32 -0.16
N LEU A 44 7.28 9.59 -1.43
CA LEU A 44 7.72 10.80 -2.16
C LEU A 44 7.02 12.09 -1.71
N GLY A 45 5.92 11.99 -0.95
CA GLY A 45 5.16 13.16 -0.50
C GLY A 45 3.99 13.56 -1.40
N TYR A 46 3.72 12.83 -2.49
CA TYR A 46 2.59 13.11 -3.39
C TYR A 46 1.25 12.98 -2.68
N ASP A 47 0.36 13.93 -2.92
CA ASP A 47 -1.01 13.91 -2.45
C ASP A 47 -1.92 13.20 -3.46
N HIS A 48 -3.10 12.75 -3.02
CA HIS A 48 -4.11 12.14 -3.89
C HIS A 48 -4.57 13.05 -5.05
N ARG A 49 -4.35 14.36 -4.96
CA ARG A 49 -4.62 15.34 -6.02
C ARG A 49 -3.51 15.43 -7.07
N ASP A 50 -2.32 14.90 -6.80
CA ASP A 50 -1.19 14.90 -7.75
C ASP A 50 -1.38 13.79 -8.81
N GLN A 51 -2.52 13.83 -9.50
CA GLN A 51 -2.99 12.77 -10.39
C GLN A 51 -1.99 12.52 -11.52
N ASP A 52 -1.47 13.58 -12.15
CA ASP A 52 -0.52 13.47 -13.26
C ASP A 52 0.78 12.78 -12.81
N ALA A 53 1.31 13.17 -11.63
CA ALA A 53 2.53 12.58 -11.08
C ALA A 53 2.33 11.10 -10.71
N LEU A 54 1.19 10.77 -10.09
CA LEU A 54 0.82 9.38 -9.75
C LEU A 54 0.60 8.52 -11.01
N MET A 55 -0.04 9.07 -12.04
CA MET A 55 -0.26 8.38 -13.31
C MET A 55 1.05 8.14 -14.05
N ALA A 56 1.94 9.14 -14.11
CA ALA A 56 3.26 9.00 -14.71
C ALA A 56 4.08 7.93 -14.00
N LEU A 57 4.14 7.96 -12.66
CA LEU A 57 4.81 6.94 -11.86
C LEU A 57 4.25 5.53 -12.13
N GLN A 58 2.93 5.38 -12.11
CA GLN A 58 2.27 4.10 -12.36
C GLN A 58 2.53 3.56 -13.77
N ALA A 59 2.53 4.43 -14.78
CA ALA A 59 2.79 4.05 -16.17
C ALA A 59 4.22 3.54 -16.36
N ARG A 60 5.18 4.13 -15.65
CA ARG A 60 6.60 3.78 -15.71
C ARG A 60 6.98 2.56 -14.87
N LEU A 61 6.23 2.29 -13.79
CA LEU A 61 6.52 1.21 -12.86
C LEU A 61 6.49 -0.17 -13.53
N ARG A 62 7.57 -0.93 -13.37
CA ARG A 62 7.67 -2.36 -13.71
C ARG A 62 8.09 -3.10 -12.45
N HIS A 63 7.47 -4.23 -12.16
CA HIS A 63 7.74 -4.99 -10.94
C HIS A 63 7.60 -6.49 -11.15
N ALA A 64 8.26 -7.26 -10.29
CA ALA A 64 8.07 -8.68 -10.07
C ALA A 64 7.94 -8.92 -8.57
N VAL A 65 7.14 -9.92 -8.18
CA VAL A 65 6.92 -10.25 -6.78
C VAL A 65 7.19 -11.73 -6.56
N ARG A 66 8.00 -12.04 -5.54
CA ARG A 66 8.19 -13.38 -5.00
C ARG A 66 7.49 -13.45 -3.65
N ARG A 67 6.70 -14.51 -3.41
CA ARG A 67 6.16 -14.81 -2.08
C ARG A 67 7.16 -15.70 -1.36
N ASP A 68 7.74 -15.20 -0.28
CA ASP A 68 8.77 -15.87 0.51
C ASP A 68 8.15 -16.80 1.55
N HIS A 69 7.10 -16.34 2.22
CA HIS A 69 6.31 -17.13 3.16
C HIS A 69 4.84 -17.12 2.75
N GLY A 70 4.25 -18.30 2.68
CA GLY A 70 2.86 -18.49 2.25
C GLY A 70 1.92 -18.54 3.44
N GLY A 71 1.21 -17.44 3.68
CA GLY A 71 0.10 -17.41 4.63
C GLY A 71 -1.26 -17.62 3.98
N GLU A 72 -2.30 -17.11 4.64
CA GLU A 72 -3.69 -17.32 4.26
C GLU A 72 -4.45 -16.00 4.09
N GLN A 73 -5.64 -16.07 3.49
CA GLN A 73 -6.55 -14.93 3.45
C GLN A 73 -7.56 -15.02 4.60
N ARG A 74 -7.74 -13.92 5.32
CA ARG A 74 -8.72 -13.80 6.40
C ARG A 74 -9.69 -12.67 6.13
N GLU A 75 -10.94 -12.91 6.49
CA GLU A 75 -11.99 -11.90 6.49
C GLU A 75 -12.05 -11.22 7.85
N ASP A 76 -12.17 -9.90 7.83
CA ASP A 76 -12.42 -9.05 8.98
C ASP A 76 -13.81 -8.41 8.82
N TYR A 77 -14.68 -8.68 9.80
CA TYR A 77 -16.03 -8.13 9.88
C TYR A 77 -15.96 -6.77 10.57
N GLN A 78 -15.96 -5.71 9.77
CA GLN A 78 -15.83 -4.33 10.26
C GLN A 78 -17.19 -3.65 10.31
N THR A 79 -17.51 -3.06 11.45
CA THR A 79 -18.72 -2.25 11.65
C THR A 79 -18.36 -0.81 11.94
N VAL A 80 -19.21 0.10 11.48
CA VAL A 80 -19.19 1.50 11.92
C VAL A 80 -20.63 1.92 12.20
N ASP A 81 -20.88 2.38 13.42
CA ASP A 81 -22.15 2.99 13.77
C ASP A 81 -22.11 4.48 13.43
N LEU A 82 -22.75 4.86 12.32
CA LEU A 82 -22.80 6.25 11.89
C LEU A 82 -23.75 7.11 12.75
N SER A 83 -24.54 6.48 13.64
CA SER A 83 -25.41 7.18 14.60
C SER A 83 -24.72 7.52 15.92
N HIS A 84 -23.46 7.12 16.11
CA HIS A 84 -22.72 7.45 17.32
C HIS A 84 -22.59 8.98 17.49
N PRO A 85 -22.80 9.56 18.69
CA PRO A 85 -22.81 11.01 18.90
C PRO A 85 -21.56 11.74 18.39
N SER A 86 -20.39 11.11 18.48
CA SER A 86 -19.12 11.70 17.99
C SER A 86 -18.99 11.74 16.46
N LEU A 87 -19.94 11.15 15.73
CA LEU A 87 -19.95 11.07 14.28
C LEU A 87 -21.15 11.83 13.68
N LEU A 88 -21.95 12.51 14.50
CA LEU A 88 -23.06 13.35 14.06
C LEU A 88 -22.55 14.67 13.43
N ASP A 89 -23.40 15.24 12.59
CA ASP A 89 -23.09 16.39 11.72
C ASP A 89 -22.67 17.65 12.50
N ASP A 90 -23.13 17.75 13.74
CA ASP A 90 -22.88 18.84 14.67
C ASP A 90 -21.47 18.78 15.29
N VAL A 91 -20.74 17.66 15.10
CA VAL A 91 -19.48 17.32 15.77
C VAL A 91 -18.42 16.73 14.83
N ALA A 92 -18.49 17.06 13.53
CA ALA A 92 -17.54 16.55 12.55
C ALA A 92 -16.14 17.19 12.68
N TRP A 93 -15.13 16.37 13.00
CA TRP A 93 -13.72 16.75 12.89
C TRP A 93 -13.32 16.89 11.42
N THR A 94 -13.12 18.11 10.96
CA THR A 94 -12.53 18.36 9.64
C THR A 94 -11.17 19.01 9.78
N THR A 95 -10.24 18.59 8.92
CA THR A 95 -8.94 19.23 8.76
C THR A 95 -9.03 20.67 8.21
N ARG A 96 -10.24 21.13 7.88
CA ARG A 96 -10.51 22.44 7.26
C ARG A 96 -11.15 23.44 8.22
N GLY A 97 -11.34 23.08 9.50
CA GLY A 97 -11.90 23.97 10.53
C GLY A 97 -13.36 24.39 10.29
N LYS A 98 -14.07 23.66 9.42
CA LYS A 98 -15.51 23.84 9.14
C LYS A 98 -16.22 22.53 9.31
N LEU A 99 -17.37 22.50 9.97
CA LEU A 99 -18.21 21.31 10.03
C LEU A 99 -18.58 20.89 8.60
N ASP A 100 -18.37 19.61 8.28
CA ASP A 100 -18.85 18.99 7.04
C ASP A 100 -20.09 18.18 7.42
N PRO A 101 -21.30 18.76 7.30
CA PRO A 101 -22.51 18.06 7.67
C PRO A 101 -22.70 16.89 6.69
N ARG A 102 -22.84 15.67 7.19
CA ARG A 102 -23.22 14.54 6.35
C ARG A 102 -24.62 14.83 5.82
N GLY A 103 -24.87 14.48 4.56
CA GLY A 103 -26.16 14.76 3.92
C GLY A 103 -27.35 14.13 4.67
N THR A 104 -28.56 14.62 4.42
CA THR A 104 -29.80 14.20 5.10
C THR A 104 -30.36 12.83 4.66
N GLY A 105 -29.51 11.92 4.15
CA GLY A 105 -29.92 10.61 3.64
C GLY A 105 -29.82 9.49 4.68
N THR A 106 -30.70 8.49 4.58
CA THR A 106 -30.68 7.27 5.42
C THR A 106 -29.38 6.46 5.32
N ALA A 107 -28.59 6.68 4.25
CA ALA A 107 -27.25 6.13 4.07
C ALA A 107 -26.20 6.73 5.03
N ASN A 108 -26.54 7.72 5.85
CA ASN A 108 -25.65 8.35 6.82
C ASN A 108 -25.99 7.99 8.28
N THR A 109 -26.94 7.07 8.50
CA THR A 109 -27.43 6.69 9.82
C THR A 109 -27.38 5.18 10.02
N GLY A 110 -27.13 4.75 11.25
CA GLY A 110 -27.14 3.34 11.66
C GLY A 110 -25.83 2.59 11.41
N THR A 111 -25.85 1.29 11.71
CA THR A 111 -24.67 0.42 11.65
C THR A 111 -24.40 -0.04 10.23
N HIS A 112 -23.28 0.42 9.68
CA HIS A 112 -22.77 -0.02 8.40
C HIS A 112 -21.79 -1.18 8.57
N ILE A 113 -21.99 -2.21 7.75
CA ILE A 113 -21.16 -3.42 7.74
C ILE A 113 -20.23 -3.38 6.51
N ARG A 114 -18.97 -3.76 6.72
CA ARG A 114 -17.95 -3.92 5.68
C ARG A 114 -17.19 -5.22 5.94
N HIS A 115 -17.01 -6.01 4.88
CA HIS A 115 -16.23 -7.24 4.92
C HIS A 115 -14.89 -6.97 4.26
N ARG A 116 -13.80 -6.96 5.04
CA ARG A 116 -12.47 -6.62 4.54
C ARG A 116 -11.57 -7.83 4.57
N PHE A 117 -11.01 -8.19 3.43
CA PHE A 117 -10.11 -9.33 3.32
C PHE A 117 -8.65 -8.86 3.43
N TYR A 118 -7.85 -9.65 4.14
CA TYR A 118 -6.43 -9.45 4.37
C TYR A 118 -5.64 -10.70 4.03
N VAL A 119 -4.39 -10.52 3.63
CA VAL A 119 -3.38 -11.58 3.61
C VAL A 119 -2.66 -11.53 4.94
N VAL A 120 -2.66 -12.63 5.69
CA VAL A 120 -2.02 -12.73 7.01
C VAL A 120 -0.82 -13.68 6.95
N ASP A 121 0.12 -13.50 7.88
CA ASP A 121 1.33 -14.34 8.01
C ASP A 121 2.02 -14.62 6.67
N SER A 122 2.29 -13.57 5.90
CA SER A 122 2.93 -13.68 4.58
C SER A 122 4.08 -12.71 4.46
N VAL A 123 5.12 -13.12 3.75
CA VAL A 123 6.28 -12.28 3.44
C VAL A 123 6.48 -12.28 1.94
N PHE A 124 6.72 -11.11 1.36
CA PHE A 124 7.01 -10.95 -0.06
C PHE A 124 8.26 -10.13 -0.30
N THR A 125 8.97 -10.50 -1.35
CA THR A 125 10.04 -9.70 -1.94
C THR A 125 9.53 -9.08 -3.23
N VAL A 126 9.60 -7.75 -3.34
CA VAL A 126 9.20 -7.00 -4.53
C VAL A 126 10.45 -6.44 -5.20
N ALA A 127 10.69 -6.82 -6.44
CA ALA A 127 11.71 -6.22 -7.31
C ALA A 127 11.03 -5.22 -8.24
N LEU A 128 11.49 -3.97 -8.29
CA LEU A 128 10.91 -2.94 -9.15
C LEU A 128 11.96 -2.10 -9.88
N THR A 129 11.54 -1.53 -11.01
CA THR A 129 12.31 -0.57 -11.80
C THR A 129 11.34 0.42 -12.46
N LEU A 130 11.87 1.50 -13.06
CA LEU A 130 11.10 2.50 -13.81
C LEU A 130 11.53 2.51 -15.28
N ARG A 131 10.54 2.60 -16.18
CA ARG A 131 10.77 2.63 -17.64
C ARG A 131 9.88 3.71 -18.30
N PRO A 132 10.46 4.70 -19.00
CA PRO A 132 11.89 4.94 -19.20
C PRO A 132 12.61 5.37 -17.90
N PRO A 133 13.94 5.13 -17.78
CA PRO A 133 14.69 5.42 -16.56
C PRO A 133 15.07 6.90 -16.40
N ASP A 134 15.03 7.68 -17.48
CA ASP A 134 15.60 9.04 -17.57
C ASP A 134 14.64 10.13 -17.06
N GLU A 135 13.44 9.76 -16.64
CA GLU A 135 12.40 10.67 -16.16
C GLU A 135 12.32 10.68 -14.62
N ALA A 136 11.92 11.80 -14.04
CA ALA A 136 11.67 11.90 -12.60
C ALA A 136 10.27 11.32 -12.23
N PRO A 137 10.11 10.68 -11.07
CA PRO A 137 11.16 10.35 -10.14
C PRO A 137 12.03 9.18 -10.66
N GLY A 138 13.31 9.17 -10.27
CA GLY A 138 14.26 8.08 -10.56
C GLY A 138 14.33 7.03 -9.43
N LEU A 139 15.09 5.95 -9.62
CA LEU A 139 15.24 4.93 -8.57
C LEU A 139 15.99 5.45 -7.33
N ASP A 140 16.94 6.37 -7.49
CA ASP A 140 17.65 6.99 -6.37
C ASP A 140 16.72 7.84 -5.49
N GLU A 141 15.77 8.54 -6.11
CA GLU A 141 14.76 9.32 -5.40
C GLU A 141 13.75 8.40 -4.70
N LEU A 142 13.36 7.29 -5.33
CA LEU A 142 12.52 6.28 -4.69
C LEU A 142 13.22 5.64 -3.49
N GLU A 143 14.50 5.29 -3.63
CA GLU A 143 15.31 4.72 -2.55
C GLU A 143 15.43 5.70 -1.37
N ALA A 144 15.78 6.96 -1.64
CA ALA A 144 15.86 8.00 -0.62
C ALA A 144 14.52 8.23 0.09
N ALA A 145 13.42 8.26 -0.68
CA ALA A 145 12.07 8.43 -0.14
C ALA A 145 11.63 7.23 0.71
N LEU A 146 11.99 6.00 0.34
CA LEU A 146 11.67 4.82 1.15
C LEU A 146 12.51 4.73 2.43
N ALA A 147 13.75 5.23 2.41
CA ALA A 147 14.59 5.32 3.59
C ALA A 147 14.11 6.41 4.58
N ARG A 148 13.61 7.53 4.06
CA ARG A 148 13.06 8.65 4.85
C ARG A 148 11.75 9.13 4.24
N PRO A 149 10.63 8.42 4.51
CA PRO A 149 9.37 8.71 3.86
C PRO A 149 8.75 10.00 4.38
N ALA A 150 8.14 10.76 3.48
CA ALA A 150 7.44 11.99 3.82
C ALA A 150 6.27 11.77 4.80
N ARG A 151 5.67 10.57 4.79
CA ARG A 151 4.55 10.15 5.65
C ARG A 151 4.66 8.66 6.02
N PRO A 152 4.01 8.21 7.12
CA PRO A 152 4.02 6.80 7.50
C PRO A 152 3.60 5.87 6.36
N LEU A 153 4.35 4.77 6.18
CA LEU A 153 4.09 3.77 5.14
C LEU A 153 3.26 2.62 5.70
N PHE A 154 2.38 2.05 4.87
CA PHE A 154 1.51 0.93 5.21
C PHE A 154 1.32 0.02 3.99
N LEU A 155 1.13 -1.27 4.23
CA LEU A 155 1.03 -2.31 3.19
C LEU A 155 -0.43 -2.57 2.82
N GLY A 156 -1.03 -1.61 2.12
CA GLY A 156 -2.42 -1.64 1.67
C GLY A 156 -3.32 -0.70 2.44
N ARG A 157 -3.85 -1.14 3.59
CA ARG A 157 -4.70 -0.32 4.48
C ARG A 157 -3.84 0.29 5.59
N LYS A 158 -4.29 1.42 6.16
CA LYS A 158 -3.56 2.14 7.22
C LYS A 158 -3.23 1.30 8.45
N CYS A 159 -4.04 0.29 8.77
CA CYS A 159 -3.80 -0.64 9.88
C CYS A 159 -2.72 -1.72 9.57
N CYS A 160 -2.31 -1.88 8.32
CA CYS A 160 -1.31 -2.86 7.88
C CYS A 160 0.10 -2.27 8.01
N LEU A 161 0.58 -2.14 9.24
CA LEU A 161 1.90 -1.55 9.53
C LEU A 161 3.03 -2.53 9.19
N PRO A 162 4.10 -2.08 8.51
CA PRO A 162 5.27 -2.92 8.24
C PRO A 162 5.94 -3.40 9.54
N ALA A 163 6.23 -4.69 9.63
CA ALA A 163 6.96 -5.30 10.75
C ALA A 163 8.49 -5.13 10.64
N ALA A 164 8.96 -4.73 9.45
CA ALA A 164 10.37 -4.48 9.14
C ALA A 164 10.50 -3.32 8.14
N PRO A 165 11.70 -2.73 7.97
CA PRO A 165 11.95 -1.76 6.91
C PRO A 165 11.53 -2.30 5.53
N ILE A 166 10.79 -1.49 4.77
CA ILE A 166 10.31 -1.88 3.44
C ILE A 166 11.48 -1.93 2.45
N LEU A 167 12.44 -1.01 2.55
CA LEU A 167 13.59 -0.97 1.64
C LEU A 167 14.61 -2.07 2.00
N LEU A 168 14.91 -2.95 1.04
CA LEU A 168 16.01 -3.93 1.15
C LEU A 168 17.31 -3.40 0.52
N GLY A 169 17.21 -2.66 -0.58
CA GLY A 169 18.36 -2.05 -1.25
C GLY A 169 18.29 -2.12 -2.78
N ARG A 170 19.45 -1.99 -3.44
CA ARG A 170 19.62 -2.01 -4.90
C ARG A 170 20.22 -3.34 -5.37
N ALA A 171 19.90 -3.74 -6.60
CA ALA A 171 20.54 -4.86 -7.28
C ALA A 171 20.69 -4.60 -8.78
N GLN A 172 21.71 -5.21 -9.38
CA GLN A 172 21.86 -5.30 -10.83
C GLN A 172 21.49 -6.71 -11.27
N ALA A 173 20.54 -6.84 -12.19
CA ALA A 173 20.06 -8.15 -12.62
C ALA A 173 19.73 -8.18 -14.12
N PRO A 174 19.74 -9.35 -14.78
CA PRO A 174 19.33 -9.44 -16.18
C PRO A 174 17.81 -9.21 -16.37
N SER A 175 17.00 -9.41 -15.33
CA SER A 175 15.56 -9.15 -15.35
C SER A 175 15.01 -8.93 -13.94
N LEU A 176 13.80 -8.36 -13.83
CA LEU A 176 13.10 -8.23 -12.54
C LEU A 176 12.80 -9.60 -11.91
N ARG A 177 12.52 -10.62 -12.72
CA ARG A 177 12.31 -11.99 -12.24
C ARG A 177 13.58 -12.55 -11.60
N ALA A 178 14.73 -12.38 -12.26
CA ALA A 178 16.01 -12.80 -11.71
C ALA A 178 16.31 -12.05 -10.40
N ALA A 179 16.15 -10.73 -10.38
CA ALA A 179 16.33 -9.93 -9.16
C ALA A 179 15.44 -10.42 -8.00
N ALA A 180 14.17 -10.72 -8.25
CA ALA A 180 13.27 -11.23 -7.22
C ALA A 180 13.63 -12.65 -6.74
N ILE A 181 14.19 -13.49 -7.60
CA ILE A 181 14.61 -14.86 -7.26
C ILE A 181 15.94 -14.85 -6.48
N ASP A 182 16.88 -14.00 -6.88
CA ASP A 182 18.23 -13.97 -6.32
C ASP A 182 18.32 -13.12 -5.05
N ALA A 183 17.35 -12.23 -4.81
CA ALA A 183 17.26 -11.47 -3.58
C ALA A 183 17.21 -12.39 -2.35
N GLU A 184 18.08 -12.12 -1.38
CA GLU A 184 18.10 -12.87 -0.12
C GLU A 184 16.72 -12.88 0.52
N VAL A 185 16.26 -14.07 0.93
CA VAL A 185 14.99 -14.20 1.64
C VAL A 185 15.10 -13.42 2.94
N PRO A 186 14.28 -12.39 3.16
CA PRO A 186 14.39 -11.60 4.37
C PRO A 186 14.01 -12.44 5.58
N ARG A 187 15.00 -12.95 6.32
CA ARG A 187 14.74 -13.74 7.54
C ARG A 187 14.09 -12.83 8.57
N HIS A 188 13.14 -13.36 9.36
CA HIS A 188 12.73 -12.69 10.58
C HIS A 188 13.99 -12.54 11.42
N ARG A 189 14.35 -11.32 11.83
CA ARG A 189 15.35 -11.18 12.89
C ARG A 189 14.74 -11.89 14.09
N SER A 190 15.30 -13.02 14.48
CA SER A 190 15.02 -13.57 15.81
C SER A 190 15.40 -12.49 16.79
N ALA A 191 14.44 -12.06 17.60
CA ALA A 191 14.68 -11.16 18.73
C ALA A 191 15.65 -11.81 19.72
#